data_AF-A0A2S1LPZ6-F1
#
_entry.id   AF-A0A2S1LPZ6-F1
#
_cell.length_a   1.000
_cell.length_b   1.000
_cell.length_c   1.000
_cell.angle_alpha   90.00
_cell.angle_beta   90.00
_cell.angle_gamma   90.00
#
_symmetry.space_group_name_H-M   'P 1'
#
loop_
_entity.id
_entity.type
_entity.pdbx_description
1 polymer ?
#
loop_
_entity_poly.entity_id
_entity_poly.type
_entity_poly.pdbx_seq_one_letter_code
_entity_poly.pdbx_strand_id
1 'polypeptide(L)'
;MIPITIQFNAYIPKNLGKSLLSYFENDSRFNPNRMANYYQFRQKLQEIDAKGYAWLPEPGNFVSDYYFSTDKVDFHNKHNDHHNRLSLIMNLDAAKTGNYSLFDKTAIFKHKCGTIYKSGQHSDASHRVEAHIQTVPIYYGGAKTGSTPINVEYKGVCEKILVETSEEVPLETSIQNTLSGTHISRVGTRIPNNTSIIRASASAGYPFTPGLVTPNIDFTIKATMYRNGKSLLITINGEHNHFPAYELVIDGKLEYNYNPVDNGYTNGPTPNNLSQSKTFTKTIYKQLTDWDIKSFDSSKQFIFSNKKVFGF
;
A
#
# COMPACT_ATOMS: atom_id res chain seq x y z
N MET A 1 -20.63 -14.19 -15.34
CA MET A 1 -19.66 -14.73 -14.38
C MET A 1 -19.31 -13.64 -13.37
N ILE A 2 -19.18 -13.97 -12.09
CA ILE A 2 -18.67 -13.00 -11.09
C ILE A 2 -17.17 -12.81 -11.37
N PRO A 3 -16.67 -11.57 -11.53
CA PRO A 3 -15.24 -11.32 -11.69
C PRO A 3 -14.44 -11.89 -10.51
N ILE A 4 -13.24 -12.39 -10.79
CA ILE A 4 -12.28 -12.68 -9.74
C ILE A 4 -11.68 -11.37 -9.29
N THR A 5 -11.85 -11.04 -8.01
CA THR A 5 -11.28 -9.82 -7.43
C THR A 5 -9.95 -10.17 -6.78
N ILE A 6 -8.88 -9.50 -7.20
CA ILE A 6 -7.56 -9.58 -6.59
C ILE A 6 -7.25 -8.19 -6.03
N GLN A 7 -6.94 -8.14 -4.74
CA GLN A 7 -6.52 -6.93 -4.05
C GLN A 7 -5.14 -7.13 -3.44
N PHE A 8 -4.26 -6.16 -3.64
CA PHE A 8 -2.94 -6.15 -3.02
C PHE A 8 -2.74 -4.82 -2.30
N ASN A 9 -2.52 -4.88 -0.99
CA ASN A 9 -2.43 -3.72 -0.11
C ASN A 9 -1.04 -3.62 0.49
N ALA A 10 -0.54 -2.39 0.64
CA ALA A 10 0.60 -2.04 1.47
C ALA A 10 0.17 -0.98 2.50
N TYR A 11 0.48 -1.20 3.77
CA TYR A 11 0.13 -0.27 4.87
C TYR A 11 1.03 -0.50 6.08
N ILE A 12 1.12 0.48 6.97
CA ILE A 12 1.90 0.41 8.21
C ILE A 12 0.96 -0.01 9.35
N PRO A 13 1.01 -1.24 9.88
CA PRO A 13 0.06 -1.69 10.89
C PRO A 13 0.08 -0.85 12.17
N LYS A 14 -1.08 -0.67 12.82
CA LYS A 14 -1.20 0.10 14.07
C LYS A 14 -0.28 -0.41 15.18
N ASN A 15 -0.17 -1.72 15.33
CA ASN A 15 0.66 -2.38 16.34
C ASN A 15 2.17 -2.19 16.16
N LEU A 16 2.64 -1.58 15.06
CA LEU A 16 4.03 -1.14 14.95
C LEU A 16 4.31 0.13 15.77
N GLY A 17 3.32 1.01 15.85
CA GLY A 17 3.44 2.27 16.55
C GLY A 17 2.98 2.15 17.99
N LYS A 18 3.08 3.28 18.70
CA LYS A 18 2.50 3.47 20.03
C LYS A 18 1.89 4.85 20.16
N SER A 19 1.17 5.11 21.24
CA SER A 19 0.66 6.46 21.54
C SER A 19 1.81 7.46 21.63
N LEU A 20 1.64 8.66 21.08
CA LEU A 20 2.63 9.73 21.09
C LEU A 20 3.05 10.06 22.53
N LEU A 21 2.10 10.08 23.47
CA LEU A 21 2.39 10.29 24.89
C LEU A 21 3.46 9.34 25.44
N SER A 22 3.42 8.06 25.04
CA SER A 22 4.32 7.01 25.55
C SER A 22 5.79 7.17 25.13
N TYR A 23 6.10 8.10 24.21
CA TYR A 23 7.48 8.47 23.91
C TYR A 23 8.08 9.38 24.99
N PHE A 24 7.25 10.04 25.79
CA PHE A 24 7.67 11.04 26.79
C PHE A 24 7.53 10.56 28.23
N GLU A 25 6.67 9.58 28.53
CA GLU A 25 6.35 9.17 29.91
C GLU A 25 7.55 8.75 30.75
N ASN A 26 8.58 8.17 30.13
CA ASN A 26 9.81 7.75 30.82
C ASN A 26 10.93 8.79 30.75
N ASP A 27 10.70 9.94 30.10
CA ASP A 27 11.69 11.01 30.03
C ASP A 27 11.70 11.80 31.36
N SER A 28 12.85 11.85 32.03
CA SER A 28 12.99 12.59 33.30
C SER A 28 12.64 14.09 33.18
N ARG A 29 12.66 14.65 31.97
CA ARG A 29 12.29 16.04 31.67
C ARG A 29 10.77 16.22 31.60
N PHE A 30 10.02 15.16 31.30
CA PHE A 30 8.55 15.15 31.27
C PHE A 30 7.97 15.07 32.69
N ASN A 31 8.15 16.13 33.47
CA ASN A 31 7.78 16.18 34.88
C ASN A 31 7.16 17.55 35.22
N PRO A 32 6.04 17.60 35.98
CA PRO A 32 5.39 18.86 36.36
C PRO A 32 6.29 19.82 37.16
N ASN A 33 7.31 19.30 37.85
CA ASN A 33 8.28 20.10 38.62
C ASN A 33 9.44 20.64 37.77
N ARG A 34 9.60 20.17 36.52
CA ARG A 34 10.73 20.54 35.65
C ARG A 34 10.30 21.19 34.33
N MET A 35 9.01 21.09 33.98
CA MET A 35 8.48 21.56 32.72
C MET A 35 7.35 22.59 32.94
N ALA A 36 7.58 23.83 32.51
CA ALA A 36 6.67 24.96 32.71
C ALA A 36 5.23 24.70 32.24
N ASN A 37 5.11 24.04 31.09
CA ASN A 37 3.84 23.79 30.41
C ASN A 37 3.44 22.31 30.44
N TYR A 38 3.87 21.54 31.44
CA TYR A 38 3.65 20.09 31.54
C TYR A 38 2.22 19.66 31.23
N TYR A 39 1.23 20.26 31.90
CA TYR A 39 -0.18 19.88 31.72
C TYR A 39 -0.70 20.18 30.31
N GLN A 40 -0.33 21.33 29.74
CA GLN A 40 -0.70 21.70 28.38
C GLN A 40 -0.06 20.78 27.34
N PHE A 41 1.22 20.43 27.52
CA PHE A 41 1.92 19.52 26.63
C PHE A 41 1.31 18.11 26.69
N ARG A 42 1.10 17.57 27.89
CA ARG A 42 0.44 16.26 28.09
C ARG A 42 -0.95 16.22 27.45
N GLN A 43 -1.74 17.27 27.63
CA GLN A 43 -3.08 17.37 27.02
C GLN A 43 -3.00 17.32 25.49
N LYS A 44 -2.10 18.09 24.86
CA LYS A 44 -1.93 18.07 23.40
C LYS A 44 -1.54 16.69 22.87
N LEU A 45 -0.64 15.99 23.56
CA LEU A 45 -0.25 14.61 23.18
C LEU A 45 -1.47 13.67 23.21
N GLN A 46 -2.28 13.75 24.27
CA GLN A 46 -3.50 12.95 24.42
C GLN A 46 -4.57 13.29 23.38
N GLU A 47 -4.73 14.56 23.02
CA GLU A 47 -5.66 15.00 21.98
C GLU A 47 -5.27 14.46 20.59
N ILE A 48 -3.97 14.33 20.33
CA ILE A 48 -3.46 13.72 19.09
C ILE A 48 -3.69 12.21 19.10
N ASP A 49 -3.41 11.54 20.20
CA ASP A 49 -3.65 10.09 20.37
C ASP A 49 -5.14 9.73 20.27
N ALA A 50 -6.03 10.61 20.73
CA ALA A 50 -7.48 10.43 20.63
C ALA A 50 -8.00 10.34 19.18
N LYS A 51 -7.21 10.71 18.17
CA LYS A 51 -7.56 10.55 16.75
C LYS A 51 -7.41 9.12 16.23
N GLY A 52 -6.86 8.22 17.04
CA GLY A 52 -6.85 6.77 16.81
C GLY A 52 -5.65 6.23 16.03
N TYR A 53 -4.73 7.09 15.60
CA TYR A 53 -3.45 6.69 15.02
C TYR A 53 -2.50 6.17 16.11
N ALA A 54 -1.58 5.28 15.73
CA ALA A 54 -0.35 5.08 16.47
C ALA A 54 0.80 5.78 15.73
N TRP A 55 1.90 5.99 16.44
CA TRP A 55 2.99 6.85 15.97
C TRP A 55 4.30 6.10 15.96
N LEU A 56 5.14 6.40 14.98
CA LEU A 56 6.53 5.98 14.86
C LEU A 56 7.40 7.23 14.66
N PRO A 57 8.65 7.26 15.17
CA PRO A 57 9.55 8.38 14.91
C PRO A 57 9.85 8.50 13.41
N GLU A 58 10.03 9.71 12.90
CA GLU A 58 10.41 9.92 11.50
C GLU A 58 11.71 9.17 11.14
N PRO A 59 11.76 8.57 9.94
CA PRO A 59 12.92 7.84 9.45
C PRO A 59 14.05 8.80 9.08
N GLY A 60 15.29 8.28 9.11
CA GLY A 60 16.48 9.01 8.66
C GLY A 60 17.29 9.72 9.74
N ASN A 61 17.00 9.47 11.02
CA ASN A 61 17.69 10.12 12.15
C ASN A 61 17.65 11.65 12.09
N PHE A 62 16.77 12.24 11.29
CA PHE A 62 16.37 13.63 11.47
C PHE A 62 15.73 13.72 12.85
N VAL A 63 16.06 14.79 13.56
CA VAL A 63 15.62 15.16 14.91
C VAL A 63 14.40 14.33 15.38
N SER A 64 14.54 13.59 16.50
CA SER A 64 13.53 12.71 17.13
C SER A 64 12.21 13.39 17.53
N ASP A 65 12.02 14.59 17.03
CA ASP A 65 10.99 15.54 17.33
C ASP A 65 9.81 15.35 16.39
N TYR A 66 9.93 14.54 15.33
CA TYR A 66 8.84 14.27 14.40
C TYR A 66 8.40 12.81 14.44
N TYR A 67 7.10 12.60 14.28
CA TYR A 67 6.45 11.30 14.31
C TYR A 67 5.44 11.17 13.17
N PHE A 68 5.42 10.02 12.51
CA PHE A 68 4.47 9.70 11.46
C PHE A 68 3.43 8.68 11.92
N SER A 69 2.22 8.79 11.36
CA SER A 69 1.13 7.90 11.72
C SER A 69 1.26 6.52 11.07
N THR A 70 1.02 5.47 11.84
CA THR A 70 0.62 4.16 11.32
C THR A 70 -0.83 4.20 10.80
N ASP A 71 -1.31 3.10 10.24
CA ASP A 71 -2.73 2.85 10.04
C ASP A 71 -3.49 2.79 11.38
N LYS A 72 -4.82 2.86 11.33
CA LYS A 72 -5.73 2.81 12.50
C LYS A 72 -6.10 1.39 12.93
N VAL A 73 -5.68 0.39 12.17
CA VAL A 73 -6.02 -1.01 12.40
C VAL A 73 -4.77 -1.88 12.45
N ASP A 74 -4.83 -2.91 13.29
CA ASP A 74 -3.76 -3.89 13.42
C ASP A 74 -3.69 -4.81 12.20
N PHE A 75 -2.52 -5.38 12.00
CA PHE A 75 -2.31 -6.46 11.04
C PHE A 75 -3.32 -7.59 11.30
N HIS A 76 -3.98 -8.08 10.24
CA HIS A 76 -5.01 -9.13 10.26
C HIS A 76 -6.35 -8.82 10.97
N ASN A 77 -6.59 -7.60 11.48
CA ASN A 77 -7.82 -7.34 12.22
C ASN A 77 -9.03 -7.18 11.28
N LYS A 78 -8.90 -6.37 10.20
CA LYS A 78 -9.93 -6.16 9.17
C LYS A 78 -9.34 -5.65 7.84
N HIS A 79 -9.25 -6.52 6.83
CA HIS A 79 -8.64 -6.19 5.52
C HIS A 79 -9.39 -5.13 4.70
N ASN A 80 -10.56 -4.65 5.15
CA ASN A 80 -11.37 -3.62 4.47
C ASN A 80 -11.34 -2.23 5.14
N ASP A 81 -10.75 -2.10 6.35
CA ASP A 81 -10.88 -0.90 7.21
C ASP A 81 -9.56 -0.12 7.42
N HIS A 82 -8.54 -0.31 6.57
CA HIS A 82 -7.26 0.41 6.69
C HIS A 82 -7.34 1.75 5.95
N HIS A 83 -6.78 2.80 6.56
CA HIS A 83 -6.93 4.22 6.19
C HIS A 83 -5.65 4.87 5.64
N ASN A 84 -4.51 4.16 5.61
CA ASN A 84 -3.20 4.64 5.15
C ASN A 84 -2.59 3.63 4.17
N ARG A 85 -3.27 3.35 3.06
CA ARG A 85 -2.89 2.25 2.14
C ARG A 85 -2.36 2.76 0.81
N LEU A 86 -1.28 2.15 0.31
CA LEU A 86 -1.08 1.99 -1.14
C LEU A 86 -1.77 0.68 -1.55
N SER A 87 -2.84 0.75 -2.36
CA SER A 87 -3.65 -0.42 -2.70
C SER A 87 -3.87 -0.54 -4.20
N LEU A 88 -3.83 -1.77 -4.72
CA LEU A 88 -4.22 -2.14 -6.08
C LEU A 88 -5.41 -3.09 -6.03
N ILE A 89 -6.42 -2.85 -6.88
CA ILE A 89 -7.56 -3.77 -7.08
C ILE A 89 -7.69 -4.12 -8.56
N MET A 90 -7.76 -5.43 -8.85
CA MET A 90 -8.00 -6.00 -10.16
C MET A 90 -9.27 -6.83 -10.17
N ASN A 91 -10.14 -6.59 -11.13
CA ASN A 91 -11.36 -7.37 -11.37
C ASN A 91 -11.22 -8.13 -12.70
N LEU A 92 -10.94 -9.43 -12.60
CA LEU A 92 -10.68 -10.29 -13.74
C LEU A 92 -11.92 -11.10 -14.10
N ASP A 93 -12.59 -10.72 -15.18
CA ASP A 93 -13.58 -11.58 -15.83
C ASP A 93 -12.93 -12.86 -16.43
N ALA A 94 -13.12 -13.98 -15.73
CA ALA A 94 -12.63 -15.26 -16.18
C ALA A 94 -13.07 -15.59 -17.62
N ALA A 95 -14.28 -15.20 -18.06
CA ALA A 95 -14.79 -15.43 -19.43
C ALA A 95 -13.94 -14.78 -20.54
N LYS A 96 -13.04 -13.85 -20.19
CA LYS A 96 -12.12 -13.18 -21.12
C LYS A 96 -10.72 -13.80 -21.15
N THR A 97 -10.45 -14.87 -20.40
CA THR A 97 -9.15 -15.56 -20.43
C THR A 97 -8.78 -15.97 -21.86
N GLY A 98 -7.60 -15.56 -22.31
CA GLY A 98 -7.09 -15.69 -23.68
C GLY A 98 -7.47 -14.53 -24.63
N ASN A 99 -8.39 -13.66 -24.24
CA ASN A 99 -9.02 -12.67 -25.13
C ASN A 99 -9.10 -11.24 -24.55
N TYR A 100 -8.39 -10.94 -23.45
CA TYR A 100 -8.35 -9.57 -22.93
C TYR A 100 -7.71 -8.60 -23.94
N SER A 101 -8.27 -7.41 -24.05
CA SER A 101 -7.76 -6.33 -24.90
C SER A 101 -7.20 -5.19 -24.06
N LEU A 102 -6.50 -4.25 -24.71
CA LEU A 102 -6.05 -3.02 -24.05
C LEU A 102 -7.21 -2.15 -23.56
N PHE A 103 -8.40 -2.27 -24.17
CA PHE A 103 -9.60 -1.55 -23.76
C PHE A 103 -10.21 -2.10 -22.46
N ASP A 104 -9.84 -3.31 -22.05
CA ASP A 104 -10.33 -3.90 -20.81
C ASP A 104 -9.62 -3.35 -19.56
N LYS A 105 -8.52 -2.59 -19.73
CA LYS A 105 -7.76 -2.01 -18.60
C LYS A 105 -8.66 -1.23 -17.63
N THR A 106 -9.57 -0.41 -18.14
CA THR A 106 -10.47 0.40 -17.31
C THR A 106 -11.46 -0.45 -16.52
N ALA A 107 -11.88 -1.60 -17.07
CA ALA A 107 -12.76 -2.54 -16.38
C ALA A 107 -12.00 -3.36 -15.33
N ILE A 108 -10.75 -3.76 -15.63
CA ILE A 108 -9.90 -4.51 -14.71
C ILE A 108 -9.56 -3.66 -13.49
N PHE A 109 -9.11 -2.42 -13.69
CA PHE A 109 -8.62 -1.55 -12.63
C PHE A 109 -9.64 -0.49 -12.18
N LYS A 110 -10.95 -0.80 -12.29
CA LYS A 110 -12.02 0.14 -11.94
C LYS A 110 -12.01 0.48 -10.44
N HIS A 111 -11.92 1.75 -10.11
CA HIS A 111 -11.98 2.26 -8.74
C HIS A 111 -13.41 2.64 -8.31
N LYS A 112 -13.76 2.52 -7.01
CA LYS A 112 -15.06 2.94 -6.45
C LYS A 112 -15.06 4.38 -5.90
N CYS A 113 -13.90 4.96 -5.57
CA CYS A 113 -13.79 6.30 -4.98
C CYS A 113 -13.11 7.31 -5.92
N GLY A 114 -13.86 8.29 -6.43
CA GLY A 114 -13.29 9.46 -7.11
C GLY A 114 -12.91 9.25 -8.58
N THR A 115 -13.07 10.34 -9.33
CA THR A 115 -12.90 10.56 -10.78
C THR A 115 -12.29 9.43 -11.62
N ILE A 116 -13.02 9.12 -12.71
CA ILE A 116 -12.82 8.09 -13.76
C ILE A 116 -11.40 8.08 -14.40
N TYR A 117 -10.53 9.01 -14.03
CA TYR A 117 -9.20 9.23 -14.61
C TYR A 117 -8.01 8.88 -13.70
N LYS A 118 -8.22 8.46 -12.44
CA LYS A 118 -7.10 7.99 -11.59
C LYS A 118 -6.99 6.47 -11.64
N SER A 119 -5.91 6.00 -12.24
CA SER A 119 -5.57 4.61 -12.51
C SER A 119 -5.33 3.81 -11.23
N GLY A 120 -6.29 2.97 -10.82
CA GLY A 120 -6.17 1.69 -10.09
C GLY A 120 -5.39 1.58 -8.76
N GLN A 121 -4.53 2.53 -8.45
CA GLN A 121 -3.80 2.68 -7.20
C GLN A 121 -4.29 3.94 -6.48
N HIS A 122 -4.18 3.92 -5.15
CA HIS A 122 -4.47 5.05 -4.29
C HIS A 122 -3.58 4.94 -3.06
N SER A 123 -3.00 6.07 -2.67
CA SER A 123 -2.44 6.35 -1.36
C SER A 123 -3.40 7.24 -0.59
N ASP A 124 -3.79 6.83 0.61
CA ASP A 124 -4.46 7.74 1.53
C ASP A 124 -3.48 8.80 2.07
N ALA A 125 -4.00 9.84 2.72
CA ALA A 125 -3.16 10.90 3.28
C ALA A 125 -2.27 10.38 4.43
N SER A 126 -0.99 10.71 4.36
CA SER A 126 -0.03 10.51 5.45
C SER A 126 -0.18 11.64 6.48
N HIS A 127 0.10 11.32 7.74
CA HIS A 127 0.02 12.28 8.83
C HIS A 127 1.35 12.34 9.60
N ARG A 128 1.82 13.57 9.88
CA ARG A 128 3.03 13.83 10.67
C ARG A 128 2.72 14.81 11.81
N VAL A 129 3.39 14.64 12.95
CA VAL A 129 3.33 15.56 14.08
C VAL A 129 4.74 15.88 14.57
N GLU A 130 4.98 17.13 14.92
CA GLU A 130 6.16 17.52 15.69
C GLU A 130 5.84 17.51 17.19
N ALA A 131 6.59 16.74 17.97
CA ALA A 131 6.51 16.69 19.42
C ALA A 131 7.91 16.49 20.05
N HIS A 132 8.33 17.37 20.95
CA HIS A 132 9.63 17.23 21.63
C HIS A 132 9.69 18.00 22.95
N ILE A 133 10.75 17.75 23.73
CA ILE A 133 11.05 18.52 24.95
C ILE A 133 12.24 19.42 24.69
N GLN A 134 11.97 20.72 24.64
CA GLN A 134 12.96 21.77 24.45
C GLN A 134 13.60 22.18 25.78
N THR A 135 14.91 22.36 25.77
CA THR A 135 15.70 22.92 26.87
C THR A 135 15.65 24.46 26.80
N VAL A 136 15.22 25.10 27.87
CA VAL A 136 15.13 26.56 28.00
C VAL A 136 16.18 27.03 29.03
N PRO A 137 17.32 27.61 28.58
CA PRO A 137 18.32 28.12 29.51
C PRO A 137 17.81 29.37 30.23
N ILE A 138 18.01 29.42 31.54
CA ILE A 138 17.69 30.58 32.38
C ILE A 138 18.97 31.37 32.65
N TYR A 139 18.95 32.67 32.36
CA TYR A 139 20.08 33.59 32.55
C TYR A 139 19.75 34.63 33.62
N TYR A 140 20.74 34.94 34.46
CA TYR A 140 20.64 36.05 35.41
C TYR A 140 20.68 37.40 34.67
N GLY A 141 19.61 38.20 34.77
CA GLY A 141 19.56 39.53 34.14
C GLY A 141 19.35 39.53 32.61
N GLY A 142 18.92 38.42 32.02
CA GLY A 142 18.64 38.27 30.58
C GLY A 142 19.79 37.65 29.77
N ALA A 143 19.50 37.20 28.55
CA ALA A 143 20.49 36.57 27.67
C ALA A 143 21.45 37.61 27.07
N LYS A 144 22.73 37.58 27.43
CA LYS A 144 23.81 38.32 26.76
C LYS A 144 24.78 37.34 26.10
N THR A 145 25.38 37.72 24.98
CA THR A 145 26.40 36.91 24.28
C THR A 145 27.50 36.46 25.25
N GLY A 146 27.72 35.14 25.34
CA GLY A 146 28.72 34.54 26.24
C GLY A 146 28.26 34.25 27.68
N SER A 147 27.00 34.48 28.03
CA SER A 147 26.49 34.18 29.38
C SER A 147 26.36 32.68 29.63
N THR A 148 26.78 32.22 30.81
CA THR A 148 26.53 30.84 31.27
C THR A 148 25.12 30.73 31.86
N PRO A 149 24.32 29.72 31.48
CA PRO A 149 23.01 29.48 32.10
C PRO A 149 23.18 29.19 33.59
N ILE A 150 22.36 29.83 34.43
CA ILE A 150 22.34 29.57 35.88
C ILE A 150 21.43 28.40 36.26
N ASN A 151 20.47 28.10 35.39
CA ASN A 151 19.56 26.96 35.53
C ASN A 151 18.99 26.58 34.15
N VAL A 152 18.30 25.45 34.10
CA VAL A 152 17.62 24.93 32.92
C VAL A 152 16.17 24.62 33.29
N GLU A 153 15.25 25.11 32.48
CA GLU A 153 13.84 24.70 32.48
C GLU A 153 13.54 23.90 31.22
N TYR A 154 12.49 23.09 31.24
CA TYR A 154 12.01 22.39 30.06
C TYR A 154 10.67 22.92 29.59
N LYS A 155 10.47 22.86 28.28
CA LYS A 155 9.19 23.19 27.64
C LYS A 155 8.83 22.10 26.66
N GLY A 156 7.62 21.56 26.77
CA GLY A 156 7.07 20.64 25.79
C GLY A 156 6.58 21.40 24.55
N VAL A 157 6.97 20.93 23.38
CA VAL A 157 6.50 21.42 22.08
C VAL A 157 5.67 20.30 21.46
N CYS A 158 4.46 20.63 21.03
CA CYS A 158 3.59 19.72 20.28
C CYS A 158 2.78 20.56 19.31
N GLU A 159 3.03 20.34 18.02
CA GLU A 159 2.37 21.04 16.92
C GLU A 159 1.14 20.27 16.44
N LYS A 160 0.38 20.91 15.56
CA LYS A 160 -0.77 20.27 14.92
C LYS A 160 -0.31 19.19 13.95
N ILE A 161 -1.19 18.21 13.71
CA ILE A 161 -0.97 17.19 12.69
C ILE A 161 -0.93 17.86 11.30
N LEU A 162 0.17 17.63 10.61
CA LEU A 162 0.35 17.93 9.20
C LEU A 162 -0.16 16.75 8.38
N VAL A 163 -0.87 17.04 7.28
CA VAL A 163 -1.53 16.03 6.43
C VAL A 163 -1.09 16.27 4.99
N GLU A 164 -0.49 15.27 4.37
CA GLU A 164 -0.02 15.32 2.98
C GLU A 164 -0.30 14.00 2.26
N THR A 165 -0.56 14.07 0.96
CA THR A 165 -0.72 12.88 0.11
C THR A 165 0.58 12.56 -0.59
N SER A 166 0.88 11.27 -0.75
CA SER A 166 2.06 10.82 -1.50
C SER A 166 2.02 11.29 -2.95
N GLU A 167 3.19 11.58 -3.50
CA GLU A 167 3.36 11.62 -4.94
C GLU A 167 3.28 10.19 -5.48
N GLU A 168 2.34 9.97 -6.39
CA GLU A 168 2.06 8.68 -7.00
C GLU A 168 2.52 8.67 -8.47
N VAL A 169 3.33 7.69 -8.84
CA VAL A 169 3.63 7.42 -10.25
C VAL A 169 2.42 6.71 -10.87
N PRO A 170 1.96 7.05 -12.09
CA PRO A 170 0.85 6.36 -12.72
C PRO A 170 1.03 4.83 -12.73
N LEU A 171 -0.06 4.09 -12.45
CA LEU A 171 -0.03 2.64 -12.41
C LEU A 171 0.42 2.06 -13.76
N GLU A 172 1.57 1.40 -13.79
CA GLU A 172 2.07 0.75 -14.99
C GLU A 172 1.31 -0.57 -15.19
N THR A 173 0.71 -0.78 -16.36
CA THR A 173 -0.11 -1.97 -16.63
C THR A 173 0.17 -2.59 -17.99
N SER A 174 0.21 -3.91 -18.05
CA SER A 174 0.28 -4.66 -19.31
C SER A 174 -0.69 -5.83 -19.33
N ILE A 175 -1.17 -6.14 -20.53
CA ILE A 175 -2.07 -7.28 -20.81
C ILE A 175 -1.47 -8.03 -21.99
N GLN A 176 -1.29 -9.34 -21.83
CA GLN A 176 -0.79 -10.22 -22.87
C GLN A 176 -1.64 -11.49 -22.91
N ASN A 177 -2.05 -11.91 -24.10
CA ASN A 177 -2.68 -13.21 -24.28
C ASN A 177 -1.74 -14.16 -25.02
N THR A 178 -1.67 -15.39 -24.57
CA THR A 178 -0.82 -16.41 -25.17
C THR A 178 -1.56 -17.74 -25.29
N LEU A 179 -1.06 -18.57 -26.19
CA LEU A 179 -1.38 -19.98 -26.23
C LEU A 179 -0.35 -20.72 -25.37
N SER A 180 -0.82 -21.47 -24.38
CA SER A 180 0.02 -22.27 -23.49
C SER A 180 -0.33 -23.75 -23.59
N GLY A 181 0.67 -24.61 -23.43
CA GLY A 181 0.57 -26.07 -23.60
C GLY A 181 0.85 -26.53 -25.03
N THR A 182 0.87 -27.86 -25.20
CA THR A 182 1.05 -28.51 -26.51
C THR A 182 -0.30 -28.63 -27.20
N HIS A 183 -0.39 -28.19 -28.45
CA HIS A 183 -1.61 -28.29 -29.25
C HIS A 183 -1.32 -29.01 -30.56
N ILE A 184 -2.10 -30.04 -30.86
CA ILE A 184 -2.03 -30.76 -32.13
C ILE A 184 -3.26 -30.35 -32.94
N SER A 185 -3.05 -29.67 -34.07
CA SER A 185 -4.12 -29.24 -34.97
C SER A 185 -3.71 -29.41 -36.42
N ARG A 186 -4.70 -29.51 -37.31
CA ARG A 186 -4.44 -29.55 -38.76
C ARG A 186 -3.73 -28.28 -39.21
N VAL A 187 -2.86 -28.40 -40.22
CA VAL A 187 -2.18 -27.24 -40.84
C VAL A 187 -3.22 -26.18 -41.23
N GLY A 188 -2.96 -24.92 -40.85
CA GLY A 188 -3.87 -23.80 -41.08
C GLY A 188 -4.96 -23.58 -40.02
N THR A 189 -5.07 -24.47 -39.01
CA THR A 189 -6.03 -24.27 -37.91
C THR A 189 -5.52 -23.20 -36.95
N ARG A 190 -6.30 -22.13 -36.75
CA ARG A 190 -6.01 -21.12 -35.73
C ARG A 190 -6.53 -21.60 -34.37
N ILE A 191 -5.61 -21.89 -33.45
CA ILE A 191 -5.96 -22.23 -32.07
C ILE A 191 -6.06 -20.93 -31.27
N PRO A 192 -7.18 -20.68 -30.57
CA PRO A 192 -7.33 -19.48 -29.75
C PRO A 192 -6.41 -19.54 -28.52
N ASN A 193 -5.91 -18.38 -28.10
CA ASN A 193 -5.20 -18.24 -26.84
C ASN A 193 -6.05 -18.77 -25.67
N ASN A 194 -5.39 -19.39 -24.70
CA ASN A 194 -6.01 -19.94 -23.49
C ASN A 194 -5.41 -19.37 -22.21
N THR A 195 -4.45 -18.44 -22.34
CA THR A 195 -3.78 -17.77 -21.23
C THR A 195 -3.89 -16.27 -21.36
N SER A 196 -4.13 -15.59 -20.24
CA SER A 196 -3.98 -14.14 -20.11
C SER A 196 -3.03 -13.82 -18.98
N ILE A 197 -2.12 -12.87 -19.22
CA ILE A 197 -1.15 -12.35 -18.26
C ILE A 197 -1.44 -10.87 -18.10
N ILE A 198 -1.81 -10.47 -16.88
CA ILE A 198 -2.03 -9.08 -16.49
C ILE A 198 -0.92 -8.71 -15.51
N ARG A 199 -0.20 -7.62 -15.78
CA ARG A 199 0.78 -7.04 -14.85
C ARG A 199 0.33 -5.66 -14.41
N ALA A 200 0.61 -5.35 -13.15
CA ALA A 200 0.40 -4.04 -12.55
C ALA A 200 1.54 -3.74 -11.59
N SER A 201 2.11 -2.55 -11.67
CA SER A 201 3.17 -2.06 -10.78
C SER A 201 2.75 -0.73 -10.18
N ALA A 202 2.86 -0.61 -8.87
CA ALA A 202 2.53 0.57 -8.10
C ALA A 202 3.75 1.08 -7.34
N SER A 203 3.84 2.41 -7.21
CA SER A 203 4.94 3.11 -6.54
C SER A 203 4.40 4.37 -5.88
N ALA A 204 4.71 4.56 -4.60
CA ALA A 204 4.36 5.78 -3.85
C ALA A 204 5.49 6.23 -2.94
N GLY A 205 5.80 7.52 -2.98
CA GLY A 205 6.79 8.15 -2.12
C GLY A 205 6.21 8.58 -0.77
N TYR A 206 7.06 8.69 0.25
CA TYR A 206 6.67 9.28 1.52
C TYR A 206 6.72 10.82 1.43
N PRO A 207 5.63 11.57 1.71
CA PRO A 207 5.56 12.99 1.34
C PRO A 207 6.43 13.90 2.22
N PHE A 208 6.77 13.47 3.44
CA PHE A 208 7.36 14.34 4.46
C PHE A 208 8.89 14.30 4.53
N THR A 209 9.52 13.29 3.96
CA THR A 209 10.97 13.05 4.00
C THR A 209 11.49 12.78 2.59
N PRO A 210 12.66 13.33 2.20
CA PRO A 210 13.20 13.13 0.85
C PRO A 210 13.41 11.66 0.48
N GLY A 211 13.22 11.34 -0.81
CA GLY A 211 13.32 9.99 -1.36
C GLY A 211 14.66 9.27 -1.13
N LEU A 212 15.76 10.00 -0.89
CA LEU A 212 17.05 9.40 -0.55
C LEU A 212 17.04 8.69 0.81
N VAL A 213 16.17 9.12 1.72
CA VAL A 213 16.04 8.59 3.09
C VAL A 213 14.86 7.64 3.20
N THR A 214 13.79 7.96 2.47
CA THR A 214 12.60 7.11 2.33
C THR A 214 12.36 6.87 0.85
N PRO A 215 13.01 5.87 0.24
CA PRO A 215 12.69 5.47 -1.13
C PRO A 215 11.20 5.17 -1.29
N ASN A 216 10.74 5.01 -2.52
CA ASN A 216 9.34 4.68 -2.73
C ASN A 216 9.01 3.29 -2.17
N ILE A 217 7.75 3.13 -1.77
CA ILE A 217 7.16 1.82 -1.56
C ILE A 217 6.75 1.32 -2.94
N ASP A 218 7.41 0.26 -3.38
CA ASP A 218 7.21 -0.37 -4.68
C ASP A 218 6.63 -1.77 -4.52
N PHE A 219 5.68 -2.11 -5.39
CA PHE A 219 5.29 -3.49 -5.61
C PHE A 219 4.84 -3.75 -7.04
N THR A 220 4.99 -5.00 -7.46
CA THR A 220 4.53 -5.50 -8.76
C THR A 220 3.71 -6.78 -8.55
N ILE A 221 2.59 -6.89 -9.26
CA ILE A 221 1.76 -8.08 -9.32
C ILE A 221 1.60 -8.54 -10.77
N LYS A 222 1.85 -9.83 -11.01
CA LYS A 222 1.60 -10.53 -12.27
C LYS A 222 0.55 -11.61 -12.04
N ALA A 223 -0.68 -11.37 -12.51
CA ALA A 223 -1.74 -12.35 -12.54
C ALA A 223 -1.71 -13.13 -13.87
N THR A 224 -1.57 -14.44 -13.81
CA THR A 224 -1.64 -15.35 -14.96
C THR A 224 -2.86 -16.23 -14.84
N MET A 225 -3.80 -16.10 -15.78
CA MET A 225 -5.00 -16.90 -15.88
C MET A 225 -4.81 -17.90 -17.00
N TYR A 226 -4.85 -19.19 -16.70
CA TYR A 226 -4.74 -20.27 -17.68
C TYR A 226 -6.00 -21.12 -17.64
N ARG A 227 -6.63 -21.28 -18.80
CA ARG A 227 -7.82 -22.12 -18.96
C ARG A 227 -7.46 -23.45 -19.62
N ASN A 228 -7.94 -24.53 -19.01
CA ASN A 228 -7.94 -25.86 -19.61
C ASN A 228 -9.33 -26.49 -19.46
N GLY A 229 -10.12 -26.47 -20.54
CA GLY A 229 -11.49 -26.98 -20.52
C GLY A 229 -12.39 -26.25 -19.51
N LYS A 230 -12.84 -26.98 -18.48
CA LYS A 230 -13.64 -26.48 -17.35
C LYS A 230 -12.79 -26.00 -16.17
N SER A 231 -11.47 -26.03 -16.27
CA SER A 231 -10.58 -25.63 -15.19
C SER A 231 -9.95 -24.28 -15.51
N LEU A 232 -9.92 -23.41 -14.52
CA LEU A 232 -9.21 -22.14 -14.54
C LEU A 232 -8.13 -22.15 -13.44
N LEU A 233 -6.88 -22.01 -13.87
CA LEU A 233 -5.73 -21.85 -13.00
C LEU A 233 -5.38 -20.37 -12.93
N ILE A 234 -5.23 -19.82 -11.73
CA ILE A 234 -4.84 -18.43 -11.53
C ILE A 234 -3.58 -18.42 -10.69
N THR A 235 -2.49 -17.96 -11.28
CA THR A 235 -1.19 -17.82 -10.61
C THR A 235 -0.85 -16.34 -10.46
N ILE A 236 -0.69 -15.90 -9.22
CA ILE A 236 -0.24 -14.57 -8.84
C ILE A 236 1.23 -14.67 -8.46
N ASN A 237 2.08 -13.96 -9.20
CA ASN A 237 3.46 -13.72 -8.79
C ASN A 237 3.55 -12.27 -8.35
N GLY A 238 4.07 -12.03 -7.16
CA GLY A 238 4.27 -10.68 -6.66
C GLY A 238 5.69 -10.44 -6.23
N GLU A 239 6.06 -9.16 -6.24
CA GLU A 239 7.31 -8.61 -5.73
C GLU A 239 6.97 -7.34 -4.96
N HIS A 240 7.56 -7.13 -3.80
CA HIS A 240 7.35 -5.95 -2.98
C HIS A 240 8.57 -5.67 -2.08
N ASN A 241 8.68 -4.48 -1.51
CA ASN A 241 9.77 -4.17 -0.57
C ASN A 241 9.64 -4.89 0.79
N HIS A 242 10.66 -4.79 1.64
CA HIS A 242 10.61 -5.36 3.00
C HIS A 242 9.85 -4.48 4.01
N PHE A 243 9.36 -3.32 3.59
CA PHE A 243 8.49 -2.47 4.39
C PHE A 243 7.52 -1.76 3.45
N PRO A 244 6.24 -1.56 3.81
CA PRO A 244 5.62 -1.83 5.11
C PRO A 244 5.05 -3.26 5.20
N ALA A 245 3.85 -3.46 5.75
CA ALA A 245 3.15 -4.74 5.68
C ALA A 245 2.41 -4.89 4.36
N TYR A 246 2.30 -6.12 3.86
CA TYR A 246 1.64 -6.42 2.59
C TYR A 246 0.61 -7.54 2.74
N GLU A 247 -0.51 -7.42 2.04
CA GLU A 247 -1.56 -8.45 2.02
C GLU A 247 -2.12 -8.65 0.61
N LEU A 248 -2.24 -9.92 0.20
CA LEU A 248 -2.96 -10.34 -1.00
C LEU A 248 -4.28 -10.97 -0.60
N VAL A 249 -5.36 -10.39 -1.10
CA VAL A 249 -6.71 -10.91 -0.92
C VAL A 249 -7.27 -11.31 -2.28
N ILE A 250 -7.72 -12.56 -2.43
CA ILE A 250 -8.39 -13.04 -3.64
C ILE A 250 -9.81 -13.47 -3.28
N ASP A 251 -10.80 -12.85 -3.92
CA ASP A 251 -12.23 -13.04 -3.64
C ASP A 251 -12.59 -12.96 -2.15
N GLY A 252 -11.97 -12.01 -1.45
CA GLY A 252 -12.17 -11.79 -0.02
C GLY A 252 -11.38 -12.71 0.91
N LYS A 253 -10.63 -13.69 0.37
CA LYS A 253 -9.77 -14.59 1.16
C LYS A 253 -8.33 -14.11 1.16
N LEU A 254 -7.72 -14.04 2.34
CA LEU A 254 -6.29 -13.74 2.50
C LEU A 254 -5.45 -14.93 1.98
N GLU A 255 -4.65 -14.70 0.95
CA GLU A 255 -3.83 -15.73 0.29
C GLU A 255 -2.34 -15.54 0.55
N TYR A 256 -1.90 -14.30 0.74
CA TYR A 256 -0.54 -13.95 1.13
C TYR A 256 -0.56 -12.80 2.13
N ASN A 257 0.40 -12.83 3.05
CA ASN A 257 0.66 -11.73 3.95
C ASN A 257 2.17 -11.62 4.21
N TYR A 258 2.58 -10.41 4.57
CA TYR A 258 3.94 -10.10 4.99
C TYR A 258 3.87 -9.11 6.14
N ASN A 259 4.46 -9.48 7.27
CA ASN A 259 4.65 -8.60 8.42
C ASN A 259 6.13 -8.16 8.47
N PRO A 260 6.44 -6.85 8.45
CA PRO A 260 7.81 -6.36 8.53
C PRO A 260 8.49 -6.73 9.87
N VAL A 261 7.72 -6.88 10.95
CA VAL A 261 8.24 -7.26 12.29
C VAL A 261 8.92 -8.62 12.27
N ASP A 262 8.36 -9.58 11.52
CA ASP A 262 8.88 -10.95 11.45
C ASP A 262 10.30 -11.01 10.84
N ASN A 263 10.74 -9.91 10.23
CA ASN A 263 12.05 -9.75 9.60
C ASN A 263 12.90 -8.67 10.30
N GLY A 264 12.50 -8.22 11.50
CA GLY A 264 13.25 -7.26 12.31
C GLY A 264 13.03 -5.79 11.96
N TYR A 265 12.07 -5.46 11.09
CA TYR A 265 11.77 -4.08 10.69
C TYR A 265 10.67 -3.47 11.56
N THR A 266 11.05 -2.90 12.71
CA THR A 266 10.12 -2.30 13.69
C THR A 266 10.11 -0.77 13.70
N ASN A 267 11.11 -0.14 13.10
CA ASN A 267 11.39 1.30 13.28
C ASN A 267 10.96 2.17 12.08
N GLY A 268 10.06 1.66 11.24
CA GLY A 268 9.57 2.39 10.06
C GLY A 268 10.40 2.17 8.78
N PRO A 269 10.14 2.99 7.75
CA PRO A 269 10.81 2.88 6.46
C PRO A 269 12.28 3.32 6.56
N THR A 270 13.16 2.64 5.84
CA THR A 270 14.59 2.96 5.75
C THR A 270 15.08 2.70 4.33
N PRO A 271 16.22 3.28 3.91
CA PRO A 271 16.77 2.96 2.60
C PRO A 271 17.02 1.45 2.41
N ASN A 272 17.38 0.75 3.48
CA ASN A 272 17.65 -0.68 3.43
C ASN A 272 16.37 -1.52 3.20
N ASN A 273 15.30 -1.27 3.96
CA ASN A 273 14.07 -2.08 3.81
C ASN A 273 13.21 -1.68 2.60
N LEU A 274 13.40 -0.47 2.05
CA LEU A 274 12.72 -0.02 0.83
C LEU A 274 13.51 -0.25 -0.47
N SER A 275 14.79 -0.66 -0.40
CA SER A 275 15.57 -1.04 -1.60
C SER A 275 15.66 -2.54 -1.83
N GLN A 276 15.36 -3.34 -0.81
CA GLN A 276 15.29 -4.80 -0.92
C GLN A 276 13.92 -5.22 -1.45
N SER A 277 13.88 -6.37 -2.12
CA SER A 277 12.63 -6.95 -2.61
C SER A 277 12.43 -8.39 -2.14
N LYS A 278 11.16 -8.72 -1.92
CA LYS A 278 10.68 -10.07 -1.58
C LYS A 278 9.68 -10.50 -2.63
N THR A 279 9.85 -11.73 -3.11
CA THR A 279 8.94 -12.32 -4.08
C THR A 279 8.04 -13.36 -3.44
N PHE A 280 6.85 -13.54 -4.02
CA PHE A 280 5.93 -14.61 -3.64
C PHE A 280 5.18 -15.15 -4.85
N THR A 281 4.74 -16.41 -4.74
CA THR A 281 3.85 -17.04 -5.72
C THR A 281 2.65 -17.66 -5.01
N LYS A 282 1.46 -17.41 -5.52
CA LYS A 282 0.21 -18.03 -5.08
C LYS A 282 -0.57 -18.55 -6.27
N THR A 283 -1.08 -19.77 -6.15
CA THR A 283 -1.84 -20.41 -7.21
C THR A 283 -3.16 -20.90 -6.64
N ILE A 284 -4.26 -20.50 -7.29
CA ILE A 284 -5.60 -20.97 -6.97
C ILE A 284 -6.22 -21.67 -8.18
N TYR A 285 -7.07 -22.64 -7.89
CA TYR A 285 -7.80 -23.42 -8.88
C TYR A 285 -9.29 -23.11 -8.75
N LYS A 286 -9.94 -22.86 -9.90
CA LYS A 286 -11.38 -22.69 -9.97
C LYS A 286 -11.96 -23.63 -11.02
N GLN A 287 -13.02 -24.33 -10.62
CA GLN A 287 -13.86 -25.07 -11.55
C GLN A 287 -14.87 -24.11 -12.18
N LEU A 288 -14.92 -24.09 -13.50
CA LEU A 288 -15.88 -23.30 -14.28
C LEU A 288 -17.19 -24.08 -14.41
N THR A 289 -18.30 -23.38 -14.28
CA THR A 289 -19.64 -23.94 -14.54
C THR A 289 -19.92 -24.01 -16.04
N ASP A 290 -20.93 -24.77 -16.44
CA ASP A 290 -21.36 -24.82 -17.85
C ASP A 290 -21.85 -23.46 -18.36
N TRP A 291 -22.41 -22.63 -17.49
CA TRP A 291 -22.79 -21.25 -17.81
C TRP A 291 -21.58 -20.35 -18.07
N ASP A 292 -20.51 -20.53 -17.29
CA ASP A 292 -19.25 -19.81 -17.52
C ASP A 292 -18.70 -20.18 -18.89
N ILE A 293 -18.63 -21.48 -19.20
CA ILE A 293 -18.15 -22.02 -20.49
C ILE A 293 -18.94 -21.44 -21.67
N LYS A 294 -20.27 -21.41 -21.61
CA LYS A 294 -21.11 -20.82 -22.66
C LYS A 294 -20.79 -19.33 -22.89
N SER A 295 -20.54 -18.59 -21.81
CA SER A 295 -20.19 -17.16 -21.87
C SER A 295 -18.86 -16.92 -22.61
N PHE A 296 -17.88 -17.82 -22.45
CA PHE A 296 -16.63 -17.77 -23.22
C PHE A 296 -16.83 -18.03 -24.72
N ASP A 297 -17.79 -18.88 -25.09
CA ASP A 297 -17.99 -19.23 -26.50
C ASP A 297 -18.80 -18.16 -27.22
N SER A 298 -19.70 -17.44 -26.52
CA SER A 298 -20.38 -16.25 -27.04
C SER A 298 -19.45 -15.04 -27.23
N SER A 299 -18.46 -14.83 -26.35
CA SER A 299 -17.50 -13.72 -26.50
C SER A 299 -16.60 -13.90 -27.73
N LYS A 300 -16.41 -15.15 -28.19
CA LYS A 300 -15.74 -15.45 -29.47
C LYS A 300 -16.59 -15.06 -30.67
N GLN A 301 -17.90 -15.33 -30.65
CA GLN A 301 -18.79 -15.03 -31.79
C GLN A 301 -18.89 -13.54 -32.12
N PHE A 302 -18.87 -12.66 -31.11
CA PHE A 302 -18.92 -11.20 -31.29
C PHE A 302 -17.68 -10.62 -31.99
N ILE A 303 -16.50 -11.24 -31.82
CA ILE A 303 -15.27 -10.81 -32.51
C ILE A 303 -15.29 -11.24 -33.99
N PHE A 304 -15.94 -12.37 -34.30
CA PHE A 304 -16.07 -12.87 -35.67
C PHE A 304 -17.18 -12.17 -36.47
N SER A 305 -18.24 -11.67 -35.83
CA SER A 305 -19.28 -10.90 -36.52
C SER A 305 -18.81 -9.50 -36.94
N ASN A 306 -17.97 -8.84 -36.13
CA ASN A 306 -17.48 -7.49 -36.45
C ASN A 306 -16.40 -7.45 -37.54
N LYS A 307 -15.77 -8.60 -37.89
CA LYS A 307 -14.87 -8.68 -39.06
C LYS A 307 -15.59 -8.76 -40.41
N LYS A 308 -16.92 -8.97 -40.43
CA LYS A 308 -17.72 -8.96 -41.67
C LYS A 308 -18.30 -7.60 -42.03
N VAL A 309 -18.13 -6.56 -41.20
CA VAL A 309 -18.78 -5.25 -41.39
C VAL A 309 -17.89 -4.22 -42.09
N PHE A 310 -16.58 -4.47 -42.24
CA PHE A 310 -15.66 -3.61 -43.01
C PHE A 310 -15.16 -4.31 -44.28
N GLY A 311 -16.12 -4.76 -45.10
CA GLY A 311 -15.88 -5.22 -46.46
C GLY A 311 -16.69 -4.37 -47.44
N PHE A 312 -16.21 -3.15 -47.68
CA PHE A 312 -16.38 -2.39 -48.92
C PHE A 312 -15.07 -1.66 -49.19
#